data_AF-A0A8T0IJL0-F1
#
_entry.id   AF-A0A8T0IJL0-F1
#
_cell.length_a   1.000
_cell.length_b   1.000
_cell.length_c   1.000
_cell.angle_alpha   90.00
_cell.angle_beta   90.00
_cell.angle_gamma   90.00
#
_symmetry.space_group_name_H-M   'P 1'
#
loop_
_entity.id
_entity.type
_entity.pdbx_description
1 polymer ?
#
loop_
_entity_poly.entity_id
_entity_poly.type
_entity_poly.pdbx_seq_one_letter_code
_entity_poly.pdbx_strand_id
1 'polypeptide(L)'
;MAMALNRDKKNALVTVAALLAIVAFVQIVGYGRVTHSSAGAPNHIWQRNSATPGPEGRACISHICVFFDVMFADELAGRIIFLLYEKKAPKTVENFRSLATGERGINEKGIILHYKNTTFDRVVHGLLVQGGDIMRGKGKEGEIASIYGGKFRSETDDAKFDQVMNE
;
A
#
# COMPACT_ATOMS: atom_id res chain seq x y z
N MET A 1 8.53 -50.57 -39.02
CA MET A 1 10.00 -50.42 -39.08
C MET A 1 10.39 -49.32 -38.10
N ALA A 2 10.60 -49.66 -36.82
CA ALA A 2 10.88 -48.67 -35.79
C ALA A 2 12.35 -48.22 -35.90
N MET A 3 12.56 -46.95 -36.27
CA MET A 3 13.90 -46.37 -36.34
C MET A 3 14.51 -46.28 -34.94
N ALA A 4 15.52 -47.09 -34.67
CA ALA A 4 16.38 -46.95 -33.50
C ALA A 4 17.12 -45.60 -33.60
N LEU A 5 16.70 -44.64 -32.77
CA LEU A 5 17.28 -43.30 -32.75
C LEU A 5 18.73 -43.36 -32.20
N ASN A 6 19.70 -42.88 -33.00
CA ASN A 6 21.14 -42.92 -32.72
C ASN A 6 21.48 -42.25 -31.35
N ARG A 7 22.51 -42.75 -30.65
CA ARG A 7 22.89 -42.33 -29.29
C ARG A 7 23.11 -40.81 -29.19
N ASP A 8 23.62 -40.20 -30.25
CA ASP A 8 23.85 -38.74 -30.32
C ASP A 8 22.53 -37.95 -30.37
N LYS A 9 21.51 -38.48 -31.05
CA LYS A 9 20.17 -37.87 -31.07
C LYS A 9 19.46 -38.02 -29.73
N LYS A 10 19.71 -39.10 -28.99
CA LYS A 10 19.20 -39.26 -27.62
C LYS A 10 19.87 -38.28 -26.66
N ASN A 11 21.18 -38.10 -26.76
CA ASN A 11 21.91 -37.12 -25.94
C ASN A 11 21.48 -35.68 -26.27
N ALA A 12 21.29 -35.36 -27.55
CA ALA A 12 20.75 -34.08 -28.00
C ALA A 12 19.30 -33.85 -27.51
N LEU A 13 18.48 -34.90 -27.49
CA LEU A 13 17.12 -34.82 -26.98
C LEU A 13 17.10 -34.56 -25.47
N VAL A 14 17.99 -35.19 -24.71
CA VAL A 14 18.13 -34.99 -23.26
C VAL A 14 18.63 -33.57 -22.94
N THR A 15 19.59 -33.03 -23.69
CA THR A 15 20.08 -31.66 -23.47
C THR A 15 19.05 -30.60 -23.84
N VAL A 16 18.29 -30.79 -24.93
CA VAL A 16 17.18 -29.90 -25.29
C VAL A 16 16.07 -29.95 -24.25
N ALA A 17 15.71 -31.14 -23.75
CA ALA A 17 14.72 -31.27 -22.68
C ALA A 17 15.17 -30.60 -21.37
N ALA A 18 16.44 -30.73 -21.00
CA ALA A 18 17.02 -30.07 -19.83
C ALA A 18 17.01 -28.53 -19.97
N LEU A 19 17.35 -28.01 -21.16
CA LEU A 19 17.28 -26.56 -21.43
C LEU A 19 15.84 -26.04 -21.37
N LEU A 20 14.87 -26.76 -21.92
CA LEU A 20 13.45 -26.40 -21.82
C LEU A 20 12.95 -26.43 -20.37
N ALA A 21 13.40 -27.40 -19.56
CA ALA A 21 13.06 -27.48 -18.14
C ALA A 21 13.68 -26.32 -17.34
N ILE A 22 14.92 -25.92 -17.66
CA ILE A 22 15.58 -24.76 -17.03
C ILE A 22 14.88 -23.46 -17.44
N VAL A 23 14.52 -23.29 -18.72
CA VAL A 23 13.77 -22.11 -19.18
C VAL A 23 12.39 -22.08 -18.52
N ALA A 24 11.70 -23.21 -18.38
CA ALA A 24 10.43 -23.30 -17.66
C ALA A 24 10.61 -22.98 -16.17
N PHE A 25 11.69 -23.43 -15.53
CA PHE A 25 11.99 -23.13 -14.13
C PHE A 25 12.34 -21.65 -13.93
N VAL A 26 13.09 -21.03 -14.85
CA VAL A 26 13.37 -19.58 -14.86
C VAL A 26 12.10 -18.78 -15.14
N GLN A 27 11.19 -19.27 -15.97
CA GLN A 27 9.88 -18.65 -16.15
C GLN A 27 9.03 -18.78 -14.87
N ILE A 28 9.00 -19.93 -14.20
CA ILE A 28 8.23 -20.13 -12.97
C ILE A 28 8.81 -19.35 -11.78
N VAL A 29 10.12 -19.31 -11.61
CA VAL A 29 10.79 -18.61 -10.49
C VAL A 29 10.96 -17.11 -10.77
N GLY A 30 11.17 -16.74 -12.04
CA GLY A 30 11.29 -15.34 -12.49
C GLY A 30 9.96 -14.62 -12.66
N TYR A 31 8.90 -15.30 -13.12
CA TYR A 31 7.53 -14.76 -13.17
C TYR A 31 6.68 -15.11 -11.95
N GLY A 32 7.15 -16.01 -11.08
CA GLY A 32 6.53 -16.31 -9.77
C GLY A 32 6.57 -15.16 -8.77
N ARG A 33 7.02 -13.97 -9.18
CA ARG A 33 6.89 -12.73 -8.42
C ARG A 33 6.05 -11.66 -9.10
N VAL A 34 5.11 -12.01 -9.98
CA VAL A 34 4.00 -11.13 -10.38
C VAL A 34 2.76 -11.97 -10.73
N THR A 35 2.19 -12.70 -9.78
CA THR A 35 0.74 -12.95 -9.83
C THR A 35 0.07 -11.74 -9.24
N HIS A 36 -0.23 -10.78 -10.11
CA HIS A 36 -1.31 -9.84 -9.86
C HIS A 36 -2.57 -10.70 -9.71
N SER A 37 -2.99 -10.97 -8.48
CA SER A 37 -4.36 -11.38 -8.20
C SER A 37 -5.28 -10.20 -8.48
N SER A 38 -5.46 -9.87 -9.76
CA SER A 38 -6.62 -9.14 -10.24
C SER A 38 -7.76 -10.14 -10.46
N ALA A 39 -8.21 -10.74 -9.38
CA ALA A 39 -9.46 -11.47 -9.33
C ALA A 39 -10.31 -10.84 -8.22
N GLY A 40 -10.99 -9.75 -8.58
CA GLY A 40 -12.22 -9.35 -7.91
C GLY A 40 -12.10 -8.60 -6.59
N ALA A 41 -11.16 -7.66 -6.44
CA ALA A 41 -11.51 -6.51 -5.61
C ALA A 41 -12.48 -5.66 -6.44
N PRO A 42 -13.75 -5.47 -6.05
CA PRO A 42 -14.60 -4.54 -6.77
C PRO A 42 -13.88 -3.20 -6.77
N ASN A 43 -13.82 -2.55 -7.92
CA ASN A 43 -13.48 -1.14 -8.02
C ASN A 43 -14.50 -0.38 -7.18
N HIS A 44 -14.30 -0.34 -5.87
CA HIS A 44 -15.05 0.51 -4.95
C HIS A 44 -14.43 1.89 -5.08
N ILE A 45 -14.55 2.44 -6.30
CA ILE A 45 -14.71 3.88 -6.46
C ILE A 45 -15.84 4.21 -5.50
N TRP A 46 -15.53 4.92 -4.43
CA TRP A 46 -16.55 5.47 -3.56
C TRP A 46 -17.34 6.44 -4.43
N GLN A 47 -18.45 5.95 -5.01
CA GLN A 47 -19.43 6.84 -5.59
C GLN A 47 -19.89 7.72 -4.44
N ARG A 48 -19.79 9.03 -4.63
CA ARG A 48 -20.24 10.07 -3.70
C ARG A 48 -21.75 10.01 -3.37
N ASN A 49 -22.43 8.96 -3.82
CA ASN A 49 -23.86 8.75 -3.73
C ASN A 49 -24.17 8.10 -2.38
N SER A 50 -24.20 8.96 -1.36
CA SER A 50 -25.26 9.02 -0.35
C SER A 50 -26.20 7.79 -0.29
N ALA A 51 -25.88 6.77 0.53
CA ALA A 51 -26.86 5.89 1.21
C ALA A 51 -26.23 4.66 1.92
N THR A 52 -25.04 4.73 2.51
CA THR A 52 -24.70 3.76 3.58
C THR A 52 -25.32 4.27 4.89
N PRO A 53 -26.30 3.56 5.48
CA PRO A 53 -27.04 4.05 6.65
C PRO A 53 -26.25 3.94 7.97
N GLY A 54 -24.95 3.64 7.90
CA GLY A 54 -24.06 3.64 9.06
C GLY A 54 -23.65 5.06 9.48
N PRO A 55 -23.30 5.27 10.76
CA PRO A 55 -22.78 6.55 11.25
C PRO A 55 -21.55 7.04 10.45
N GLU A 56 -20.78 6.10 9.89
CA GLU A 56 -19.61 6.32 9.03
C GLU A 56 -19.97 7.06 7.72
N GLY A 57 -21.11 6.75 7.12
CA GLY A 57 -21.56 7.39 5.87
C GLY A 57 -22.01 8.83 6.07
N ARG A 58 -22.51 9.19 7.26
CA ARG A 58 -22.94 10.55 7.59
C ARG A 58 -21.78 11.49 7.92
N ALA A 59 -20.75 11.02 8.62
CA ALA A 59 -19.59 11.84 8.98
C ALA A 59 -18.76 12.28 7.76
N CYS A 60 -18.65 11.41 6.75
CA CYS A 60 -17.96 11.70 5.49
C CYS A 60 -18.72 12.66 4.55
N ILE A 61 -19.93 13.09 4.91
CA ILE A 61 -20.66 14.13 4.19
C ILE A 61 -20.13 15.52 4.58
N SER A 62 -19.78 15.72 5.85
CA SER A 62 -19.39 17.03 6.38
C SER A 62 -17.89 17.25 6.48
N HIS A 63 -17.10 16.18 6.43
CA HIS A 63 -15.64 16.21 6.60
C HIS A 63 -14.94 15.37 5.56
N ILE A 64 -13.65 15.66 5.36
CA ILE A 64 -12.79 14.87 4.47
C ILE A 64 -12.57 13.49 5.08
N CYS A 65 -12.87 12.43 4.32
CA CYS A 65 -12.57 11.06 4.69
C CYS A 65 -11.53 10.44 3.76
N VAL A 66 -10.64 9.65 4.33
CA VAL A 66 -9.74 8.73 3.61
C VAL A 66 -9.77 7.36 4.27
N PHE A 67 -9.25 6.33 3.61
CA PHE A 67 -9.23 4.99 4.16
C PHE A 67 -7.93 4.26 3.85
N PHE A 68 -7.58 3.29 4.69
CA PHE A 68 -6.55 2.31 4.42
C PHE A 68 -7.16 0.92 4.43
N ASP A 69 -6.90 0.15 3.36
CA ASP A 69 -7.05 -1.29 3.38
C ASP A 69 -5.79 -1.88 4.01
N VAL A 70 -5.95 -2.52 5.15
CA VAL A 70 -4.85 -3.09 5.93
C VAL A 70 -4.71 -4.56 5.62
N MET A 71 -3.50 -4.96 5.26
CA MET A 71 -3.15 -6.36 5.04
C MET A 71 -2.35 -6.89 6.23
N PHE A 72 -2.59 -8.15 6.59
CA PHE A 72 -1.80 -8.91 7.54
C PHE A 72 -1.52 -10.29 6.95
N ALA A 73 -0.24 -10.68 6.88
CA ALA A 73 0.19 -11.94 6.27
C ALA A 73 -0.42 -12.18 4.85
N ASP A 74 -0.43 -11.13 4.01
CA ASP A 74 -0.99 -11.13 2.66
C ASP A 74 -2.52 -11.34 2.56
N GLU A 75 -3.23 -11.31 3.69
CA GLU A 75 -4.69 -11.33 3.75
C GLU A 75 -5.24 -9.96 4.12
N LEU A 76 -6.43 -9.62 3.59
CA LEU A 76 -7.13 -8.38 3.96
C LEU A 76 -7.63 -8.49 5.40
N ALA A 77 -6.97 -7.77 6.32
CA ALA A 77 -7.35 -7.73 7.73
C ALA A 77 -8.58 -6.83 7.96
N GLY A 78 -8.75 -5.79 7.14
CA GLY A 78 -9.89 -4.90 7.19
C GLY A 78 -9.60 -3.52 6.64
N ARG A 79 -10.58 -2.62 6.77
CA ARG A 79 -10.48 -1.22 6.34
C ARG A 79 -10.55 -0.29 7.54
N ILE A 80 -9.60 0.63 7.63
CA ILE A 80 -9.63 1.74 8.58
C ILE A 80 -10.08 2.99 7.83
N ILE A 81 -11.10 3.67 8.35
CA ILE A 81 -11.59 4.94 7.79
C ILE A 81 -11.18 6.07 8.72
N PHE A 82 -10.57 7.10 8.15
CA PHE A 82 -10.11 8.28 8.87
C PHE A 82 -11.01 9.46 8.52
N LEU A 83 -11.63 10.04 9.55
CA LEU A 83 -12.28 11.34 9.48
C LEU A 83 -11.25 12.44 9.78
N LEU A 84 -11.07 13.38 8.87
CA LEU A 84 -10.06 14.45 9.00
C LEU A 84 -10.74 15.78 9.36
N TYR A 85 -10.14 16.53 10.29
CA TYR A 85 -10.68 17.81 10.76
C TYR A 85 -9.98 19.00 10.11
N GLU A 86 -10.27 19.26 8.83
CA GLU A 86 -9.57 20.25 8.01
C GLU A 86 -9.62 21.68 8.56
N LYS A 87 -10.69 22.04 9.27
CA LYS A 87 -10.84 23.37 9.89
C LYS A 87 -9.88 23.61 11.05
N LYS A 88 -9.41 22.56 11.73
CA LYS A 88 -8.49 22.68 12.87
C LYS A 88 -7.02 22.65 12.44
N ALA A 89 -6.68 21.80 11.47
CA ALA A 89 -5.30 21.60 11.02
C ALA A 89 -5.24 21.42 9.49
N PRO A 90 -5.48 22.50 8.71
CA PRO A 90 -5.66 22.41 7.27
C PRO A 90 -4.45 21.85 6.51
N LYS A 91 -3.22 22.25 6.85
CA LYS A 91 -2.00 21.73 6.19
C LYS A 91 -1.72 20.29 6.56
N THR A 92 -1.96 19.92 7.81
CA THR A 92 -1.76 18.56 8.31
C THR A 92 -2.73 17.60 7.64
N VAL A 93 -4.00 18.01 7.55
CA VAL A 93 -5.05 17.25 6.86
C VAL A 93 -4.75 17.15 5.38
N GLU A 94 -4.37 18.24 4.71
CA GLU A 94 -4.05 18.21 3.29
C GLU A 94 -2.84 17.32 2.97
N ASN A 95 -1.81 17.33 3.83
CA ASN A 95 -0.69 16.40 3.72
C ASN A 95 -1.15 14.95 3.87
N PHE A 96 -1.90 14.62 4.93
CA PHE A 96 -2.35 13.24 5.16
C PHE A 96 -3.27 12.73 4.05
N ARG A 97 -4.24 13.55 3.63
CA ARG A 97 -5.15 13.24 2.53
C ARG A 97 -4.40 13.02 1.22
N SER A 98 -3.50 13.92 0.84
CA SER A 98 -2.70 13.80 -0.38
C SER A 98 -1.82 12.55 -0.39
N LEU A 99 -1.22 12.21 0.75
CA LEU A 99 -0.42 10.99 0.89
C LEU A 99 -1.28 9.72 0.89
N ALA A 100 -2.54 9.80 1.33
CA ALA A 100 -3.48 8.68 1.25
C ALA A 100 -3.97 8.43 -0.19
N THR A 101 -4.14 9.49 -1.00
CA THR A 101 -4.57 9.35 -2.40
C THR A 101 -3.42 9.11 -3.37
N GLY A 102 -2.20 9.55 -3.03
CA GLY A 102 -1.04 9.49 -3.91
C GLY A 102 -1.08 10.50 -5.06
N GLU A 103 -2.01 11.48 -5.04
CA GLU A 103 -2.24 12.41 -6.15
C GLU A 103 -1.06 13.34 -6.44
N ARG A 104 -0.16 13.52 -5.47
CA ARG A 104 1.06 14.32 -5.61
C ARG A 104 2.18 13.58 -6.33
N GLY A 105 1.98 12.30 -6.66
CA GLY A 105 2.88 11.51 -7.48
C GLY A 105 4.25 11.34 -6.84
N ILE A 106 5.29 11.71 -7.58
CA ILE A 106 6.70 11.57 -7.19
C ILE A 106 7.28 12.97 -7.02
N ASN A 107 7.99 13.21 -5.92
CA ASN A 107 8.67 14.49 -5.72
C ASN A 107 10.00 14.58 -6.49
N GLU A 108 10.64 15.74 -6.46
CA GLU A 108 11.92 16.02 -7.14
C GLU A 108 13.07 15.09 -6.72
N LYS A 109 12.98 14.47 -5.54
CA LYS A 109 13.97 13.52 -5.01
C LYS A 109 13.67 12.06 -5.40
N GLY A 110 12.67 11.82 -6.25
CA GLY A 110 12.29 10.47 -6.68
C GLY A 110 11.45 9.71 -5.64
N ILE A 111 10.93 10.40 -4.62
CA ILE A 111 10.14 9.80 -3.54
C ILE A 111 8.68 9.73 -3.98
N ILE A 112 8.08 8.55 -3.87
CA ILE A 112 6.64 8.35 -4.11
C ILE A 112 5.89 8.89 -2.90
N LEU A 113 5.07 9.91 -3.10
CA LEU A 113 4.26 10.56 -2.06
C LEU A 113 2.94 9.82 -1.86
N HIS A 114 3.01 8.57 -1.38
CA HIS A 114 1.84 7.71 -1.22
C HIS A 114 2.03 6.70 -0.08
N TYR A 115 1.00 6.51 0.76
CA TYR A 115 1.00 5.51 1.83
C TYR A 115 0.76 4.07 1.34
N LYS A 116 0.28 3.86 0.12
CA LYS A 116 0.06 2.51 -0.40
C LYS A 116 1.37 1.72 -0.37
N ASN A 117 1.30 0.48 0.12
CA ASN A 117 2.43 -0.43 0.34
C ASN A 117 3.44 0.04 1.40
N THR A 118 3.07 1.00 2.27
CA THR A 118 3.82 1.26 3.50
C THR A 118 3.40 0.30 4.61
N THR A 119 4.24 0.16 5.63
CA THR A 119 4.01 -0.71 6.78
C THR A 119 3.71 0.09 8.04
N PHE A 120 3.10 -0.56 9.03
CA PHE A 120 3.16 -0.08 10.41
C PHE A 120 4.51 -0.46 11.00
N ASP A 121 5.32 0.55 11.31
CA ASP A 121 6.70 0.37 11.76
C ASP A 121 6.77 0.06 13.26
N ARG A 122 5.76 0.47 14.03
CA ARG A 122 5.70 0.22 15.47
C ARG A 122 4.27 -0.03 15.94
N VAL A 123 4.08 -1.15 16.63
CA VAL A 123 2.82 -1.52 17.27
C VAL A 123 3.07 -1.73 18.76
N VAL A 124 2.41 -0.93 19.60
CA VAL A 124 2.43 -1.08 21.05
C VAL A 124 1.02 -1.40 21.50
N HIS A 125 0.82 -2.63 21.96
CA HIS A 125 -0.48 -3.12 22.38
C HIS A 125 -1.10 -2.22 23.46
N GLY A 126 -2.36 -1.84 23.29
CA GLY A 126 -3.10 -0.98 24.22
C GLY A 126 -2.67 0.49 24.21
N LEU A 127 -1.75 0.91 23.33
CA LEU A 127 -1.25 2.29 23.30
C LEU A 127 -1.34 2.92 21.92
N LEU A 128 -0.59 2.41 20.94
CA LEU A 128 -0.53 3.04 19.63
C LEU A 128 -0.08 2.10 18.52
N VAL A 129 -0.49 2.46 17.31
CA VAL A 129 0.04 1.94 16.06
C VAL A 129 0.62 3.13 15.30
N GLN A 130 1.87 3.01 14.88
CA GLN A 130 2.59 4.04 14.13
C GLN A 130 3.08 3.45 12.81
N GLY A 131 2.91 4.22 11.75
CA GLY A 131 3.43 3.95 10.42
C GLY A 131 3.54 5.25 9.62
N GLY A 132 3.52 5.13 8.30
CA GLY A 132 3.58 6.28 7.40
C GLY A 132 4.99 6.68 6.98
N ASP A 133 6.00 5.85 7.25
CA ASP A 133 7.33 6.01 6.65
C ASP A 133 7.29 5.65 5.15
N ILE A 134 7.01 6.65 4.31
CA ILE A 134 7.06 6.54 2.84
C ILE A 134 8.49 6.51 2.27
N MET A 135 9.49 6.74 3.12
CA MET A 135 10.91 6.85 2.76
C MET A 135 11.71 5.59 3.06
N ARG A 136 11.08 4.58 3.67
CA ARG A 136 11.75 3.38 4.14
C ARG A 136 12.66 2.76 3.07
N GLY A 137 13.97 2.74 3.35
CA GLY A 137 15.00 2.18 2.46
C GLY A 137 15.36 3.03 1.23
N LYS A 138 14.82 4.24 1.08
CA LYS A 138 15.06 5.14 -0.08
C LYS A 138 15.70 6.49 0.28
N GLY A 139 15.81 6.84 1.56
CA GLY A 139 16.39 8.11 2.05
C GLY A 139 17.52 7.91 3.06
N LYS A 140 18.13 9.02 3.48
CA LYS A 140 19.04 8.99 4.65
C LYS A 140 18.22 8.74 5.91
N GLU A 141 18.79 8.03 6.88
CA GLU A 141 18.16 7.75 8.17
C GLU A 141 17.67 9.07 8.82
N GLY A 142 16.36 9.18 9.08
CA GLY A 142 15.73 10.38 9.66
C GLY A 142 15.25 11.45 8.67
N GLU A 143 15.37 11.26 7.35
CA GLU A 143 14.73 12.15 6.37
C GLU A 143 13.20 11.98 6.39
N ILE A 144 12.49 13.09 6.58
CA ILE A 144 11.03 13.11 6.58
C ILE A 144 10.55 13.74 5.27
N ALA A 145 9.68 13.03 4.56
CA ALA A 145 9.04 13.52 3.37
C ALA A 145 7.59 13.92 3.66
N SER A 146 7.19 15.07 3.14
CA SER A 146 5.80 15.53 3.06
C SER A 146 5.52 16.01 1.66
N ILE A 147 4.26 16.33 1.36
CA ILE A 147 3.89 16.95 0.09
C ILE A 147 4.51 18.35 -0.09
N TYR A 148 5.08 18.92 0.97
CA TYR A 148 5.75 20.22 0.99
C TYR A 148 7.28 20.10 0.90
N GLY A 149 7.82 18.90 0.72
CA GLY A 149 9.26 18.67 0.53
C GLY A 149 10.09 18.45 1.81
N GLY A 150 9.45 18.38 2.99
CA GLY A 150 10.16 18.16 4.25
C GLY A 150 9.28 18.24 5.50
N LYS A 151 9.88 18.50 6.67
CA LYS A 151 9.11 18.79 7.89
C LYS A 151 8.35 20.11 7.73
N PHE A 152 7.14 20.18 8.28
CA PHE A 152 6.34 21.40 8.34
C PHE A 152 5.94 21.71 9.79
N ARG A 153 5.59 22.98 10.05
CA ARG A 153 5.26 23.47 11.40
C ARG A 153 3.95 22.87 11.90
N SER A 154 3.88 22.54 13.19
CA SER A 154 2.62 22.17 13.86
C SER A 154 1.60 23.31 13.74
N GLU A 155 0.35 22.97 13.45
CA GLU A 155 -0.75 23.93 13.35
C GLU A 155 -1.50 24.12 14.68
N THR A 156 -1.35 23.18 15.60
CA THR A 156 -2.07 23.17 16.87
C THR A 156 -1.13 22.73 17.99
N ASP A 157 -1.13 23.47 19.10
CA ASP A 157 -0.32 23.16 20.28
C ASP A 157 -1.16 22.43 21.37
N ASP A 158 -2.49 22.39 21.21
CA ASP A 158 -3.46 21.93 22.21
C ASP A 158 -4.19 20.62 21.86
N ALA A 159 -3.68 19.85 20.88
CA ALA A 159 -4.28 18.57 20.52
C ALA A 159 -3.99 17.53 21.61
N LYS A 160 -4.87 17.43 22.60
CA LYS A 160 -4.81 16.37 23.62
C LYS A 160 -5.29 15.06 23.02
N PHE A 161 -4.54 13.99 23.28
CA PHE A 161 -4.98 12.62 22.99
C PHE A 161 -5.93 12.15 24.09
N ASP A 162 -7.10 12.77 24.15
CA ASP A 162 -8.15 12.44 25.12
C ASP A 162 -9.12 11.48 24.44
N GLN A 163 -9.00 10.19 24.73
CA GLN A 163 -9.96 9.19 24.24
C GLN A 163 -11.10 9.07 25.25
N VAL A 164 -12.24 9.73 24.97
CA VAL A 164 -13.51 9.36 25.63
C VAL A 164 -14.07 8.18 24.83
N MET A 165 -13.73 6.97 25.28
CA MET A 165 -14.44 5.76 24.87
C MET A 165 -15.83 5.83 25.52
N ASN A 166 -16.83 6.39 24.84
CA ASN A 166 -18.21 6.16 25.22
C ASN A 166 -18.59 4.76 24.74
N GLU A 167 -18.77 3.86 25.71
CA GLU A 167 -19.39 2.53 25.54
C GLU A 167 -20.81 2.65 24.97
#